data_AF-A0A0M1IT82-F1
#
_entry.id   AF-A0A0M1IT82-F1
#
_cell.length_a   1.000
_cell.length_b   1.000
_cell.length_c   1.000
_cell.angle_alpha   90.00
_cell.angle_beta   90.00
_cell.angle_gamma   90.00
#
_symmetry.space_group_name_H-M   'P 1'
#
loop_
_entity.id
_entity.type
_entity.pdbx_description
1 polymer ?
#
loop_
_entity_poly.entity_id
_entity_poly.type
_entity_poly.pdbx_seq_one_letter_code
_entity_poly.pdbx_strand_id
1 'polypeptide(L)'
;MEIIKKKKRFKLKWNKYKTVILLSFLIIISGFLMVSNTMPKFVKDRSKVAIYFTKNPLDARFRTENYTFYINEKVLNNIGDKTYKTFNSMKNSTGNFINNINEKGSFNKIGNLFYKIKEGVSGVFNGRGVK
;
A
#
# COMPACT_ATOMS: atom_id res chain seq x y z
N MET A 1 45.75 19.41 24.47
CA MET A 1 45.36 19.64 23.06
C MET A 1 44.31 18.60 22.70
N GLU A 2 43.05 18.83 23.06
CA GLU A 2 41.96 17.86 22.82
C GLU A 2 41.23 18.20 21.51
N ILE A 3 41.46 17.36 20.49
CA ILE A 3 40.74 17.45 19.22
C ILE A 3 39.46 16.64 19.36
N ILE A 4 38.38 17.30 19.77
CA ILE A 4 37.03 16.71 19.80
C ILE A 4 36.60 16.42 18.35
N LYS A 5 36.79 15.17 17.91
CA LYS A 5 36.26 14.65 16.64
C LYS A 5 34.73 14.64 16.69
N LYS A 6 34.12 15.73 16.21
CA LYS A 6 32.67 15.84 16.01
C LYS A 6 32.26 14.88 14.88
N LYS A 7 31.88 13.65 15.25
CA LYS A 7 31.36 12.61 14.34
C LYS A 7 29.98 13.08 13.82
N LYS A 8 29.98 13.85 12.72
CA LYS A 8 28.76 14.26 12.01
C LYS A 8 28.04 12.99 11.53
N ARG A 9 27.03 12.54 12.28
CA ARG A 9 26.14 11.47 11.84
C ARG A 9 25.30 12.02 10.70
N PHE A 10 25.61 11.63 9.47
CA PHE A 10 24.76 11.89 8.31
C PHE A 10 23.39 11.24 8.56
N LYS A 11 22.39 12.06 8.94
CA LYS A 11 21.00 11.62 8.98
C LYS A 11 20.49 11.57 7.54
N LEU A 12 20.74 10.46 6.86
CA LEU A 12 20.19 10.20 5.52
C LEU A 12 18.66 10.20 5.62
N LYS A 13 17.98 11.08 4.86
CA LYS A 13 16.51 11.05 4.76
C LYS A 13 16.10 9.87 3.87
N TRP A 14 16.05 8.67 4.46
CA TRP A 14 15.77 7.38 3.80
C TRP A 14 14.59 7.41 2.83
N ASN A 15 13.54 8.20 3.09
CA ASN A 15 12.36 8.25 2.23
C ASN A 15 12.65 8.74 0.80
N LYS A 16 13.62 9.64 0.59
CA LYS A 16 13.99 10.09 -0.76
C LYS A 16 14.76 9.02 -1.54
N TYR A 17 15.61 8.28 -0.85
CA TYR A 17 16.43 7.23 -1.46
C TYR A 17 15.66 5.94 -1.70
N LYS A 18 14.64 5.65 -0.88
CA LYS A 18 13.75 4.48 -1.08
C LYS A 18 13.12 4.47 -2.47
N THR A 19 12.60 5.61 -2.93
CA THR A 19 11.98 5.71 -4.26
C THR A 19 13.00 5.48 -5.38
N VAL A 20 14.19 6.06 -5.25
CA VAL A 20 15.27 5.89 -6.24
C VAL A 20 15.74 4.43 -6.27
N ILE A 21 15.97 3.82 -5.11
CA ILE A 21 16.37 2.41 -4.97
C ILE A 21 15.30 1.50 -5.59
N LEU A 22 14.02 1.76 -5.30
CA LEU A 22 12.91 0.99 -5.87
C LEU A 22 12.88 1.12 -7.40
N LEU A 23 13.04 2.33 -7.93
CA LEU A 23 13.06 2.57 -9.37
C LEU A 23 14.23 1.85 -10.05
N SER A 24 15.43 1.94 -9.47
CA SER A 24 16.60 1.22 -9.96
C SER A 24 16.37 -0.30 -9.96
N PHE A 25 15.76 -0.83 -8.91
CA PHE A 25 15.45 -2.26 -8.82
C PHE A 25 14.45 -2.70 -9.89
N LEU A 26 13.42 -1.90 -10.17
CA LEU A 26 12.46 -2.16 -11.23
C LEU A 26 13.11 -2.19 -12.63
N ILE A 27 14.04 -1.27 -12.89
CA ILE A 27 14.79 -1.23 -14.16
C ILE A 27 15.63 -2.51 -14.33
N ILE A 28 16.33 -2.93 -13.28
CA ILE A 28 17.15 -4.15 -13.30
C ILE A 28 16.28 -5.38 -13.58
N ILE A 29 15.15 -5.51 -12.87
CA ILE A 29 14.21 -6.62 -13.09
C ILE A 29 13.67 -6.61 -14.52
N SER A 30 13.27 -5.44 -15.02
CA SER A 30 12.74 -5.30 -16.39
C SER A 30 13.75 -5.75 -17.44
N GLY A 31 15.00 -5.29 -17.32
CA GLY A 31 16.09 -5.71 -18.21
C GLY A 31 16.36 -7.22 -18.14
N PHE A 32 16.41 -7.77 -16.92
CA PHE A 32 16.59 -9.21 -16.71
C PHE A 32 15.47 -10.04 -17.35
N LEU A 33 14.22 -9.61 -17.20
CA LEU A 33 13.06 -10.28 -17.81
C LEU A 33 13.12 -10.23 -19.33
N MET A 34 13.50 -9.08 -19.92
CA MET A 34 13.60 -8.92 -21.36
C MET A 34 14.67 -9.85 -21.95
N VAL A 35 15.88 -9.84 -21.38
CA VAL A 35 16.99 -10.71 -21.82
C VAL A 35 16.62 -12.18 -21.65
N SER A 36 16.10 -12.54 -20.47
CA SER A 36 15.67 -13.91 -20.18
C SER A 36 14.59 -14.38 -21.14
N ASN A 37 13.66 -13.51 -21.52
CA ASN A 37 12.60 -13.87 -22.47
C ASN A 37 13.14 -14.08 -23.89
N THR A 38 14.09 -13.24 -24.34
CA THR A 38 14.71 -13.37 -25.67
C THR A 38 15.65 -14.56 -25.81
N MET A 39 16.01 -15.21 -24.69
CA MET A 39 16.95 -16.32 -24.71
C MET A 39 16.38 -17.52 -25.49
N PRO A 40 17.17 -18.18 -26.35
CA PRO A 40 16.72 -19.33 -27.12
C PRO A 40 16.28 -20.50 -26.24
N LYS A 41 15.34 -21.33 -26.75
CA LYS A 41 14.81 -22.50 -26.02
C LYS A 41 15.93 -23.43 -25.52
N PHE A 42 16.94 -23.71 -26.34
CA PHE A 42 18.04 -24.61 -25.96
C PHE A 42 18.82 -24.15 -24.72
N VAL A 43 18.95 -22.84 -24.48
CA VAL A 43 19.61 -22.31 -23.29
C VAL A 43 18.67 -22.38 -22.08
N LYS A 44 17.39 -22.04 -22.30
CA LYS A 44 16.34 -22.12 -21.26
C LYS A 44 16.13 -23.54 -20.76
N ASP A 45 16.18 -24.52 -21.66
CA ASP A 45 15.94 -25.92 -21.33
C ASP A 45 17.05 -26.51 -20.46
N ARG A 46 18.29 -26.04 -20.65
CA ARG A 46 19.47 -26.41 -19.83
C ARG A 46 19.64 -25.54 -18.57
N SER A 47 18.86 -24.47 -18.44
CA SER A 47 18.96 -23.55 -17.30
C SER A 47 18.07 -24.02 -16.14
N LYS A 48 18.59 -23.86 -14.92
CA LYS A 48 17.82 -24.03 -13.67
C LYS A 48 16.70 -23.01 -13.54
N VAL A 49 16.80 -21.88 -14.23
CA VAL A 49 15.78 -20.83 -14.26
C VAL A 49 15.45 -20.49 -15.71
N ALA A 50 14.18 -20.61 -16.08
CA ALA A 50 13.69 -20.26 -17.40
C ALA A 50 12.42 -19.43 -17.31
N ILE A 51 12.39 -18.32 -18.05
CA ILE A 51 11.26 -17.40 -18.10
C ILE A 51 10.74 -17.40 -19.53
N TYR A 52 9.44 -17.63 -19.66
CA TYR A 52 8.72 -17.54 -20.92
C TYR A 52 7.66 -16.47 -20.74
N PHE A 53 7.66 -15.47 -21.61
CA PHE A 53 6.70 -14.39 -21.58
C PHE A 53 6.15 -14.16 -22.98
N THR A 54 4.84 -14.39 -23.11
CA THR A 54 4.06 -14.09 -24.31
C THR A 54 3.14 -12.93 -23.98
N LYS A 55 3.16 -11.88 -24.80
CA LYS A 55 2.34 -10.68 -24.58
C LYS A 55 0.90 -10.86 -25.05
N ASN A 56 0.67 -11.65 -26.09
CA ASN A 56 -0.66 -11.91 -26.64
C ASN A 56 -0.80 -13.36 -27.13
N PRO A 57 -1.60 -14.21 -26.46
CA PRO A 57 -2.26 -13.96 -25.18
C PRO A 57 -1.24 -13.74 -24.05
N LEU A 58 -1.64 -13.06 -22.97
CA LEU A 58 -0.78 -12.86 -21.80
C LEU A 58 -0.55 -14.21 -21.12
N ASP A 59 0.66 -14.74 -21.28
CA ASP A 59 1.11 -16.00 -20.68
C ASP A 59 2.56 -15.85 -20.22
N ALA A 60 2.75 -15.86 -18.90
CA ALA A 60 4.06 -15.80 -18.27
C ALA A 60 4.29 -17.08 -17.47
N ARG A 61 5.37 -17.79 -17.80
CA ARG A 61 5.81 -19.02 -17.12
C ARG A 61 7.19 -18.81 -16.54
N PHE A 62 7.30 -19.00 -15.23
CA PHE A 62 8.55 -18.96 -14.50
C PHE A 62 8.89 -20.37 -14.03
N ARG A 63 9.84 -21.01 -14.71
CA ARG A 63 10.37 -22.31 -14.34
C ARG A 63 11.63 -22.12 -13.51
N THR A 64 11.66 -22.74 -12.35
CA THR A 64 12.84 -22.92 -11.50
C THR A 64 13.16 -24.42 -11.43
N GLU A 65 14.24 -24.79 -10.75
CA GLU A 65 14.64 -26.20 -10.60
C GLU A 65 13.55 -27.05 -9.95
N ASN A 66 12.80 -26.48 -9.00
CA ASN A 66 11.82 -27.22 -8.19
C ASN A 66 10.36 -26.80 -8.45
N TYR A 67 10.13 -25.62 -9.01
CA TYR A 67 8.77 -25.05 -9.14
C TYR A 67 8.56 -24.40 -10.49
N THR A 68 7.35 -24.55 -11.02
CA THR A 68 6.90 -23.78 -12.19
C THR A 68 5.69 -22.94 -11.82
N PHE A 69 5.82 -21.63 -11.92
CA PHE A 69 4.75 -20.68 -11.72
C PHE A 69 4.16 -20.26 -13.07
N TYR A 70 2.84 -20.19 -13.13
CA TYR A 70 2.08 -19.83 -14.32
C TYR A 70 1.20 -18.63 -14.02
N ILE A 71 1.34 -17.59 -14.82
CA ILE A 71 0.50 -16.40 -14.79
C ILE A 71 -0.10 -16.26 -16.19
N ASN A 72 -1.36 -16.62 -16.35
CA ASN A 72 -2.10 -16.41 -17.58
C ASN A 72 -3.20 -15.38 -17.38
N GLU A 73 -3.79 -14.95 -18.49
CA GLU A 73 -4.92 -14.02 -18.51
C GLU A 73 -6.11 -14.49 -17.64
N LYS A 74 -6.40 -15.79 -17.58
CA LYS A 74 -7.47 -16.34 -16.73
C LYS A 74 -7.20 -16.11 -15.24
N VAL A 75 -5.96 -16.32 -14.79
CA VAL A 75 -5.54 -16.08 -13.39
C VAL A 75 -5.64 -14.60 -13.07
N LEU A 76 -5.21 -13.72 -13.98
CA LEU A 76 -5.33 -12.27 -13.79
C LEU A 76 -6.79 -11.81 -13.71
N ASN A 77 -7.65 -12.30 -14.61
CA ASN A 77 -9.08 -11.97 -14.61
C ASN A 77 -9.76 -12.45 -13.32
N ASN A 78 -9.46 -13.66 -12.86
CA ASN A 78 -9.97 -14.18 -11.60
C ASN A 78 -9.53 -13.34 -10.38
N ILE A 79 -8.29 -12.87 -10.37
CA ILE A 79 -7.80 -11.96 -9.32
C ILE A 79 -8.53 -10.62 -9.40
N GLY A 80 -8.72 -10.08 -10.61
CA GLY A 80 -9.48 -8.87 -10.86
C GLY A 80 -10.91 -8.96 -10.32
N ASP A 81 -11.63 -10.03 -10.67
CA ASP A 81 -13.01 -10.27 -10.23
C ASP A 81 -13.13 -10.41 -8.70
N LYS A 82 -12.21 -11.17 -8.08
CA LYS A 82 -12.17 -11.30 -6.61
C LYS A 82 -11.91 -9.96 -5.94
N THR A 83 -10.95 -9.20 -6.45
CA THR A 83 -10.59 -7.88 -5.91
C THR A 83 -11.78 -6.92 -6.04
N TYR A 84 -12.45 -6.91 -7.19
CA TYR A 84 -13.64 -6.10 -7.42
C TYR A 84 -14.78 -6.46 -6.46
N LYS A 85 -15.03 -7.75 -6.25
CA LYS A 85 -16.03 -8.23 -5.28
C LYS A 85 -15.69 -7.77 -3.85
N THR A 86 -14.45 -7.97 -3.40
CA THR A 86 -14.01 -7.54 -2.06
C THR A 86 -14.14 -6.03 -1.89
N PHE A 87 -13.74 -5.25 -2.90
CA PHE A 87 -13.87 -3.80 -2.87
C PHE A 87 -15.33 -3.34 -2.75
N ASN A 88 -16.23 -3.94 -3.53
CA ASN A 88 -17.67 -3.64 -3.43
C ASN A 88 -18.28 -4.04 -2.08
N SER A 89 -17.89 -5.19 -1.53
CA SER A 89 -18.32 -5.58 -0.18
C SER A 89 -17.87 -4.57 0.86
N MET A 90 -16.63 -4.08 0.78
CA MET A 90 -16.11 -3.06 1.68
C MET A 90 -16.85 -1.73 1.53
N LYS A 91 -17.10 -1.27 0.30
CA LYS A 91 -17.91 -0.08 0.02
C LYS A 91 -19.29 -0.17 0.64
N ASN A 92 -19.96 -1.31 0.52
CA ASN A 92 -21.29 -1.52 1.09
C ASN A 92 -21.27 -1.53 2.62
N SER A 93 -20.27 -2.16 3.24
CA SER A 93 -20.08 -2.12 4.69
C SER A 93 -19.82 -0.71 5.21
N THR A 94 -19.01 0.09 4.50
CA THR A 94 -18.77 1.50 4.85
C THR A 94 -20.04 2.35 4.68
N GLY A 95 -20.79 2.16 3.59
CA GLY A 95 -22.08 2.84 3.38
C GLY A 95 -23.10 2.53 4.47
N ASN A 96 -23.21 1.26 4.86
CA ASN A 96 -24.10 0.84 5.96
C ASN A 96 -23.66 1.40 7.32
N PHE A 97 -22.36 1.54 7.56
CA PHE A 97 -21.83 2.15 8.78
C PHE A 97 -22.17 3.65 8.86
N ILE A 98 -22.00 4.39 7.75
CA ILE A 98 -22.34 5.82 7.66
C ILE A 98 -23.85 6.03 7.84
N ASN A 99 -24.68 5.22 7.17
CA ASN A 99 -26.13 5.31 7.32
C ASN A 99 -26.59 5.02 8.74
N ASN A 100 -26.02 3.99 9.40
CA ASN A 100 -26.31 3.71 10.81
C ASN A 100 -25.88 4.83 11.76
N ILE A 101 -24.79 5.55 11.46
CA ILE A 101 -24.37 6.72 12.24
C ILE A 101 -25.36 7.87 12.11
N ASN A 102 -25.88 8.10 10.90
CA ASN A 102 -26.88 9.14 10.64
C ASN A 102 -28.25 8.80 11.25
N GLU A 103 -28.68 7.53 11.19
CA GLU A 103 -29.96 7.10 11.79
C GLU A 103 -29.94 7.10 13.33
N LYS A 104 -28.82 6.77 13.98
CA LYS A 104 -28.80 6.59 15.44
C LYS A 104 -28.69 7.87 16.28
N GLY A 105 -28.70 9.06 15.67
CA GLY A 105 -28.74 10.34 16.41
C GLY A 105 -27.58 10.58 17.39
N SER A 106 -26.50 9.79 17.29
CA SER A 106 -25.32 9.84 18.16
C SER A 106 -24.69 11.23 18.18
N PHE A 107 -24.65 11.90 17.02
CA PHE A 107 -24.13 13.26 16.90
C PHE A 107 -24.99 14.31 17.62
N ASN A 108 -26.31 14.17 17.69
CA ASN A 108 -27.16 15.08 18.47
C ASN A 108 -26.91 14.94 19.98
N LYS A 109 -26.63 13.72 20.47
CA LYS A 109 -26.22 13.51 21.87
C LYS A 109 -24.86 14.14 22.19
N ILE A 110 -23.89 14.02 21.27
CA ILE A 110 -22.56 14.63 21.42
C ILE A 110 -22.65 16.16 21.39
N GLY A 111 -23.44 16.74 20.47
CA GLY A 111 -23.67 18.18 20.38
C GLY A 111 -24.27 18.76 21.67
N ASN A 112 -25.26 18.09 22.24
CA ASN A 112 -25.85 18.50 23.52
C ASN A 112 -24.88 18.39 24.71
N LEU A 113 -23.99 17.39 24.72
CA LEU A 113 -22.96 17.26 25.75
C LEU A 113 -21.93 18.40 25.64
N PHE A 114 -21.49 18.72 24.43
CA PHE A 114 -20.58 19.84 24.16
C PHE A 114 -21.19 21.19 24.56
N TYR A 115 -22.48 21.40 24.28
CA TYR A 115 -23.19 22.61 24.72
C TYR A 115 -23.21 22.74 26.25
N LYS A 116 -23.55 21.66 26.96
CA LYS A 116 -23.52 21.64 28.43
C LYS A 116 -22.13 21.90 29.01
N ILE A 117 -21.08 21.33 28.42
CA ILE A 117 -19.70 21.58 28.84
C ILE A 117 -19.33 23.04 28.59
N LYS A 118 -19.68 23.60 27.43
CA LYS A 118 -19.41 25.00 27.09
C LYS A 118 -20.09 25.97 28.05
N GLU A 119 -21.36 25.75 28.40
CA GLU A 119 -22.07 26.58 29.38
C GLU A 119 -21.47 26.48 30.79
N GLY A 120 -21.15 25.26 31.24
CA GLY A 120 -20.51 25.06 32.54
C GLY A 120 -19.15 25.75 32.63
N VAL A 121 -18.34 25.68 31.57
CA VAL A 121 -17.04 26.36 31.50
C VAL A 121 -17.23 27.88 31.44
N SER A 122 -18.16 28.39 30.63
CA SER A 122 -18.46 29.82 30.53
C SER A 122 -18.99 30.41 31.85
N GLY A 123 -19.82 29.67 32.59
CA GLY A 123 -20.32 30.08 33.90
C GLY A 123 -19.23 30.12 34.98
N VAL A 124 -18.25 29.22 34.91
CA VAL A 124 -17.10 29.22 35.83
C VAL A 124 -16.15 30.40 35.57
N PHE A 125 -15.96 30.79 34.31
CA PHE A 125 -15.15 31.96 33.95
C PHE A 125 -15.86 33.29 34.26
N ASN A 126 -17.19 33.38 34.11
CA ASN A 126 -17.95 34.58 34.49
C ASN A 126 -18.20 34.69 36.01
N GLY A 127 -18.22 33.59 36.75
CA GLY A 127 -18.42 33.57 38.21
C GLY A 127 -17.15 33.79 39.04
N ARG A 128 -15.96 33.60 38.45
CA ARG A 128 -14.66 33.87 39.09
C ARG A 128 -14.06 35.18 38.58
N GLY A 129 -14.69 36.29 38.96
CA GLY A 129 -14.06 37.59 39.18
C GLY A 129 -13.28 38.23 38.02
N VAL A 130 -13.88 39.25 37.40
CA VAL A 130 -13.18 40.52 37.27
C VAL A 130 -13.76 41.44 38.34
N LYS A 131 -13.18 41.36 39.54
CA LYS A 131 -13.17 42.44 40.52
C LYS A 131 -11.79 43.07 40.46
#